data_AF-C1B347-F1
#
_entry.id   AF-C1B347-F1
#
_cell.length_a   1.000
_cell.length_b   1.000
_cell.length_c   1.000
_cell.angle_alpha   90.00
_cell.angle_beta   90.00
_cell.angle_gamma   90.00
#
_symmetry.space_group_name_H-M   'P 1'
#
loop_
_entity.id
_entity.type
_entity.pdbx_description
1 polymer ?
#
loop_
_entity_poly.entity_id
_entity_poly.type
_entity_poly.pdbx_seq_one_letter_code
_entity_poly.pdbx_strand_id
1 'polypeptide(L)'
;MVVPHTGGPAEEALLRGGRFFTPGAFSDDLRTVTREGGRAGDVFYRDRWSHDKVVRSTHGVNCTGSCSWKIYVKDGIITWETQETDYPSVGPDRPEYEPRGCPRGAAFSWYTYSPTRVRYPYARRGARRDVPGGA
;
A
#
# COMPACT_ATOMS: atom_id res chain seq x y z
N MET A 1 -13.72 -14.83 41.10
CA MET A 1 -12.89 -13.63 40.86
C MET A 1 -13.86 -12.48 40.61
N VAL A 2 -13.94 -11.50 41.51
CA VAL A 2 -14.90 -10.38 41.37
C VAL A 2 -14.34 -9.44 40.31
N VAL A 3 -15.03 -9.31 39.19
CA VAL A 3 -14.67 -8.34 38.15
C VAL A 3 -15.05 -6.95 38.69
N PRO A 4 -14.12 -5.99 38.79
CA PRO A 4 -14.46 -4.66 39.28
C PRO A 4 -15.37 -3.96 38.25
N HIS A 5 -16.57 -3.62 38.68
CA HIS A 5 -17.55 -2.88 37.90
C HIS A 5 -17.59 -1.41 38.35
N THR A 6 -17.56 -0.51 37.39
CA THR A 6 -17.89 0.92 37.59
C THR A 6 -19.38 1.07 37.40
N GLY A 7 -20.13 1.34 38.48
CA GLY A 7 -21.57 1.62 38.39
C GLY A 7 -22.42 1.06 39.53
N GLY A 8 -23.68 1.50 39.58
CA GLY A 8 -24.70 1.00 40.52
C GLY A 8 -25.54 -0.16 39.94
N PRO A 9 -26.41 -0.80 40.74
CA PRO A 9 -27.20 -1.97 40.33
C PRO A 9 -28.09 -1.75 39.11
N ALA A 10 -28.63 -0.53 38.96
CA ALA A 10 -29.46 -0.16 37.81
C ALA A 10 -28.65 -0.10 36.50
N GLU A 11 -27.41 0.38 36.57
CA GLU A 11 -26.50 0.45 35.42
C GLU A 11 -26.07 -0.95 34.97
N GLU A 12 -25.78 -1.83 35.92
CA GLU A 12 -25.48 -3.24 35.63
C GLU A 12 -26.66 -3.96 34.96
N ALA A 13 -27.88 -3.72 35.44
CA ALA A 13 -29.09 -4.27 34.85
C ALA A 13 -29.30 -3.80 33.40
N LEU A 14 -29.02 -2.52 33.12
CA LEU A 14 -29.10 -1.95 31.77
C LEU A 14 -28.05 -2.56 30.83
N LEU A 15 -26.79 -2.68 31.28
CA LEU A 15 -25.71 -3.30 30.50
C LEU A 15 -26.01 -4.77 30.18
N ARG A 16 -26.49 -5.54 31.18
CA ARG A 16 -26.95 -6.92 30.97
C ARG A 16 -28.15 -7.00 30.04
N GLY A 17 -29.07 -6.03 30.12
CA GLY A 17 -30.25 -5.95 29.25
C GLY A 17 -29.87 -5.68 27.78
N GLY A 18 -28.86 -4.85 27.54
CA GLY A 18 -28.40 -4.49 26.19
C GLY A 18 -28.02 -5.68 25.31
N ARG A 19 -27.58 -6.80 25.92
CA ARG A 19 -27.22 -8.03 25.19
C ARG A 19 -28.38 -8.69 24.43
N PHE A 20 -29.62 -8.42 24.83
CA PHE A 20 -30.79 -8.99 24.17
C PHE A 20 -31.21 -8.21 22.91
N PHE A 21 -30.74 -6.97 22.76
CA PHE A 21 -31.10 -6.08 21.66
C PHE A 21 -29.97 -5.90 20.63
N THR A 22 -28.75 -6.35 20.95
CA THR A 22 -27.59 -6.24 20.07
C THR A 22 -27.08 -7.62 19.68
N PRO A 23 -26.99 -7.95 18.38
CA PRO A 23 -26.45 -9.24 17.94
C PRO A 23 -24.93 -9.32 18.14
N GLY A 24 -24.47 -10.47 18.63
CA GLY A 24 -23.06 -10.81 18.83
C GLY A 24 -22.82 -11.64 20.09
N ALA A 25 -21.61 -12.15 20.24
CA ALA A 25 -21.14 -12.82 21.45
C ALA A 25 -20.53 -11.78 22.40
N PHE A 26 -21.06 -11.70 23.62
CA PHE A 26 -20.60 -10.77 24.65
C PHE A 26 -19.55 -11.44 25.54
N SER A 27 -18.52 -10.69 25.95
CA SER A 27 -17.60 -11.17 27.00
C SER A 27 -18.30 -11.27 28.36
N ASP A 28 -17.76 -12.08 29.26
CA ASP A 28 -18.30 -12.30 30.61
C ASP A 28 -18.41 -11.00 31.43
N ASP A 29 -17.53 -10.04 31.17
CA ASP A 29 -17.52 -8.71 31.78
C ASP A 29 -18.37 -7.67 31.03
N LEU A 30 -19.03 -8.08 29.94
CA LEU A 30 -19.87 -7.26 29.06
C LEU A 30 -19.15 -6.08 28.38
N ARG A 31 -17.82 -6.06 28.33
CA ARG A 31 -17.04 -4.95 27.75
C ARG A 31 -16.76 -5.10 26.26
N THR A 32 -16.95 -6.29 25.70
CA THR A 32 -16.70 -6.55 24.28
C THR A 32 -17.87 -7.29 23.65
N VAL A 33 -18.08 -7.02 22.37
CA VAL A 33 -19.02 -7.74 21.51
C VAL A 33 -18.26 -8.24 20.30
N THR A 34 -18.21 -9.55 20.14
CA THR A 34 -17.62 -10.21 18.98
C THR A 34 -18.73 -10.52 17.98
N ARG A 35 -18.50 -10.19 16.71
CA ARG A 35 -19.44 -10.48 15.62
C ARG A 35 -18.75 -11.33 14.58
N GLU A 36 -19.50 -12.27 14.02
CA GLU A 36 -19.08 -13.10 12.89
C GLU A 36 -19.73 -12.59 11.60
N GLY A 37 -18.99 -12.58 10.50
CA GLY A 37 -19.49 -12.13 9.20
C GLY A 37 -19.40 -10.61 8.97
N GLY A 38 -20.21 -10.08 8.05
CA GLY A 38 -20.24 -8.65 7.70
C GLY A 38 -19.02 -8.11 6.92
N ARG A 39 -18.07 -8.97 6.54
CA ARG A 39 -16.79 -8.61 5.88
C ARG A 39 -16.85 -8.56 4.34
N ALA A 40 -18.05 -8.51 3.76
CA ALA A 40 -18.22 -8.45 2.31
C ALA A 40 -17.60 -7.17 1.70
N GLY A 41 -17.61 -6.06 2.44
CA GLY A 41 -17.01 -4.80 2.00
C GLY A 41 -15.49 -4.86 1.81
N ASP A 42 -14.79 -5.75 2.53
CA ASP A 42 -13.33 -5.91 2.42
C ASP A 42 -12.89 -6.37 1.02
N VAL A 43 -13.80 -6.99 0.26
CA VAL A 43 -13.52 -7.46 -1.12
C VAL A 43 -13.03 -6.32 -1.99
N PHE A 44 -13.53 -5.09 -1.78
CA PHE A 44 -13.07 -3.91 -2.51
C PHE A 44 -11.56 -3.69 -2.36
N TYR A 45 -11.02 -3.74 -1.14
CA TYR A 45 -9.59 -3.54 -0.90
C TYR A 45 -8.75 -4.75 -1.32
N ARG A 46 -9.28 -5.98 -1.16
CA ARG A 46 -8.60 -7.19 -1.65
C ARG A 46 -8.44 -7.17 -3.16
N ASP A 47 -9.50 -6.78 -3.89
CA ASP A 47 -9.45 -6.60 -5.33
C ASP A 47 -8.48 -5.46 -5.71
N ARG A 48 -8.51 -4.32 -5.01
CA ARG A 48 -7.58 -3.20 -5.28
C ARG A 48 -6.10 -3.59 -5.19
N TRP A 49 -5.75 -4.53 -4.31
CA TRP A 49 -4.38 -5.05 -4.15
C TRP A 49 -4.04 -6.18 -5.12
N SER A 50 -5.04 -6.91 -5.59
CA SER A 50 -4.85 -7.95 -6.60
C SER A 50 -4.30 -7.38 -7.91
N HIS A 51 -3.66 -8.24 -8.69
CA HIS A 51 -2.97 -7.91 -9.94
C HIS A 51 -2.85 -9.16 -10.80
N ASP A 52 -2.69 -8.97 -12.11
CA ASP A 52 -2.63 -10.05 -13.09
C ASP A 52 -1.26 -10.71 -13.10
N LYS A 53 -0.20 -9.88 -12.99
CA LYS A 53 1.19 -10.32 -13.00
C LYS A 53 2.12 -9.32 -12.34
N VAL A 54 3.29 -9.82 -11.98
CA VAL A 54 4.43 -9.04 -11.53
C VAL A 54 5.57 -9.19 -12.54
N VAL A 55 6.16 -8.08 -12.95
CA VAL A 55 7.29 -8.05 -13.88
C VAL A 55 8.49 -7.43 -13.19
N ARG A 56 9.65 -8.06 -13.34
CA ARG A 56 10.91 -7.54 -12.79
C ARG A 56 11.47 -6.43 -13.68
N SER A 57 11.84 -5.29 -13.09
CA SER A 57 12.48 -4.19 -13.80
C SER A 57 13.36 -3.35 -12.87
N THR A 58 13.98 -2.29 -13.41
CA THR A 58 14.79 -1.30 -12.68
C THR A 58 14.61 0.10 -13.28
N HIS A 59 15.11 1.13 -12.59
CA HIS A 59 15.06 2.52 -13.05
C HIS A 59 16.40 2.94 -13.67
N GLY A 60 16.42 3.17 -14.98
CA GLY A 60 17.58 3.64 -15.74
C GLY A 60 17.88 5.14 -15.56
N VAL A 61 18.03 5.59 -14.31
CA VAL A 61 18.31 6.98 -13.94
C VAL A 61 19.63 7.05 -13.17
N ASN A 62 20.37 8.16 -13.33
CA ASN A 62 21.68 8.36 -12.68
C ASN A 62 21.54 8.64 -11.17
N CYS A 63 21.20 7.61 -10.38
CA CYS A 63 20.95 7.73 -8.94
C CYS A 63 21.81 6.79 -8.07
N THR A 64 22.72 6.04 -8.69
CA THR A 64 23.55 4.95 -8.09
C THR A 64 22.78 3.81 -7.43
N GLY A 65 21.44 3.89 -7.38
CA GLY A 65 20.61 2.93 -6.68
C GLY A 65 20.61 1.55 -7.34
N SER A 66 20.44 1.46 -8.66
CA SER A 66 20.32 0.18 -9.39
C SER A 66 19.34 -0.81 -8.75
N CYS A 67 18.28 -0.30 -8.11
CA CYS A 67 17.33 -1.12 -7.35
C CYS A 67 16.46 -1.94 -8.32
N SER A 68 16.31 -3.22 -8.04
CA SER A 68 15.33 -4.13 -8.64
C SER A 68 13.95 -3.90 -8.02
N TRP A 69 12.91 -3.91 -8.87
CA TRP A 69 11.52 -3.64 -8.49
C TRP A 69 10.56 -4.68 -9.08
N LYS A 70 9.49 -4.96 -8.31
CA LYS A 70 8.26 -5.64 -8.71
C LYS A 70 7.34 -4.61 -9.36
N ILE A 71 7.11 -4.72 -10.65
CA ILE A 71 6.15 -3.90 -11.38
C ILE A 71 4.83 -4.65 -11.44
N TYR A 72 3.79 -4.10 -10.81
CA TYR A 72 2.47 -4.71 -10.75
C TYR A 72 1.64 -4.27 -11.94
N VAL A 73 1.07 -5.24 -12.64
CA VAL A 73 0.17 -5.03 -13.78
C VAL A 73 -1.21 -5.53 -13.39
N LYS A 74 -2.24 -4.68 -13.55
CA LYS A 74 -3.65 -5.05 -13.38
C LYS A 74 -4.43 -4.49 -14.56
N ASP A 75 -5.36 -5.28 -15.11
CA ASP A 75 -6.18 -4.93 -16.27
C ASP A 75 -5.33 -4.48 -17.47
N GLY A 76 -4.17 -5.11 -17.62
CA GLY A 76 -3.21 -4.79 -18.70
C GLY A 76 -2.46 -3.46 -18.57
N ILE A 77 -2.63 -2.70 -17.48
CA ILE A 77 -1.90 -1.44 -17.22
C ILE A 77 -0.94 -1.58 -16.03
N ILE A 78 0.15 -0.80 -16.05
CA ILE A 78 1.05 -0.69 -14.90
C ILE A 78 0.37 0.14 -13.82
N THR A 79 0.23 -0.40 -12.61
CA THR A 79 -0.55 0.25 -11.55
C THR A 79 0.30 0.80 -10.41
N TRP A 80 1.27 0.03 -9.91
CA TRP A 80 2.24 0.46 -8.90
C TRP A 80 3.50 -0.42 -8.94
N GLU A 81 4.49 -0.06 -8.11
CA GLU A 81 5.71 -0.84 -7.93
C GLU A 81 6.07 -0.98 -6.46
N THR A 82 6.68 -2.11 -6.09
CA THR A 82 7.33 -2.29 -4.79
C THR A 82 8.73 -2.88 -5.00
N GLN A 83 9.60 -2.76 -4.01
CA GLN A 83 10.95 -3.26 -4.14
C GLN A 83 10.98 -4.79 -4.27
N GLU A 84 11.91 -5.30 -5.08
CA GLU A 84 12.31 -6.71 -4.99
C GLU A 84 13.17 -6.95 -3.75
N THR A 85 13.09 -8.17 -3.23
CA THR A 85 13.71 -8.53 -1.94
C THR A 85 14.48 -9.86 -1.99
N ASP A 86 15.04 -10.19 -3.14
CA ASP A 86 15.69 -11.46 -3.46
C ASP A 86 17.05 -11.24 -4.15
N TYR A 87 17.78 -10.20 -3.73
CA TYR A 87 19.20 -10.08 -4.08
C TYR A 87 19.95 -11.28 -3.47
N PRO A 88 21.04 -11.74 -4.11
CA PRO A 88 21.91 -12.74 -3.48
C PRO A 88 22.44 -12.24 -2.14
N SER A 89 22.39 -13.11 -1.12
CA SER A 89 22.85 -12.78 0.24
C SER A 89 24.32 -12.38 0.27
N VAL A 90 24.65 -11.41 1.11
CA VAL A 90 26.05 -10.99 1.37
C VAL A 90 26.74 -11.81 2.46
N GLY A 91 26.08 -12.85 2.97
CA GLY A 91 26.55 -13.71 4.06
C GLY A 91 26.08 -13.27 5.44
N PRO A 92 26.27 -14.11 6.48
CA PRO A 92 25.64 -13.93 7.79
C PRO A 92 26.22 -12.76 8.60
N ASP A 93 27.42 -12.30 8.28
CA ASP A 93 28.15 -11.29 9.08
C ASP A 93 27.77 -9.85 8.70
N ARG A 94 26.86 -9.66 7.74
CA ARG A 94 26.47 -8.35 7.20
C ARG A 94 24.96 -8.27 7.00
N PRO A 95 24.35 -7.08 7.14
CA PRO A 95 22.97 -6.90 6.77
C PRO A 95 22.79 -7.04 5.25
N GLU A 96 21.63 -7.56 4.86
CA GLU A 96 21.27 -7.74 3.46
C GLU A 96 20.95 -6.41 2.76
N TYR A 97 20.94 -6.41 1.42
CA TYR A 97 20.70 -5.19 0.64
C TYR A 97 19.23 -4.76 0.62
N GLU A 98 18.34 -5.69 0.88
CA GLU A 98 16.90 -5.53 0.84
C GLU A 98 16.40 -4.48 1.83
N PRO A 99 15.39 -3.68 1.45
CA PRO A 99 14.68 -3.68 0.17
C PRO A 99 15.32 -2.75 -0.88
N ARG A 100 16.37 -1.99 -0.56
CA ARG A 100 16.79 -0.80 -1.31
C ARG A 100 15.57 0.12 -1.61
N GLY A 101 15.54 0.73 -2.80
CA GLY A 101 14.47 1.62 -3.25
C GLY A 101 14.59 3.05 -2.71
N CYS A 102 13.77 3.94 -3.25
CA CYS A 102 13.72 5.35 -2.84
C CYS A 102 12.35 5.95 -3.19
N PRO A 103 11.94 7.09 -2.59
CA PRO A 103 10.62 7.68 -2.87
C PRO A 103 10.43 8.11 -4.32
N ARG A 104 11.52 8.39 -5.06
CA ARG A 104 11.45 8.71 -6.50
C ARG A 104 11.14 7.47 -7.33
N GLY A 105 11.72 6.33 -6.96
CA GLY A 105 11.46 5.05 -7.63
C GLY A 105 10.04 4.54 -7.36
N ALA A 106 9.52 4.70 -6.14
CA ALA A 106 8.17 4.28 -5.77
C ALA A 106 7.03 5.03 -6.50
N ALA A 107 7.36 6.09 -7.24
CA ALA A 107 6.41 6.91 -7.99
C ALA A 107 6.65 6.86 -9.51
N PHE A 108 7.57 6.01 -10.00
CA PHE A 108 7.99 6.04 -11.40
C PHE A 108 6.88 5.62 -12.37
N SER A 109 6.05 4.66 -11.97
CA SER A 109 4.84 4.21 -12.68
C SER A 109 3.93 5.36 -13.15
N TRP A 110 3.90 6.48 -12.43
CA TRP A 110 3.16 7.70 -12.83
C TRP A 110 3.54 8.20 -14.22
N TYR A 111 4.83 8.19 -14.58
CA TYR A 111 5.31 8.69 -15.88
C TYR A 111 4.80 7.89 -17.08
N THR A 112 4.31 6.66 -16.86
CA THR A 112 3.81 5.81 -17.95
C THR A 112 2.60 6.44 -18.63
N TYR A 113 1.71 7.04 -17.84
CA TYR A 113 0.42 7.56 -18.30
C TYR A 113 0.20 9.04 -17.97
N SER A 114 1.22 9.72 -17.43
CA SER A 114 1.14 11.13 -17.06
C SER A 114 0.88 12.06 -18.25
N PRO A 115 0.35 13.28 -18.00
CA PRO A 115 0.19 14.31 -19.03
C PRO A 115 1.50 14.73 -19.72
N THR A 116 2.66 14.45 -19.10
CA THR A 116 3.98 14.82 -19.62
C THR A 116 4.59 13.75 -20.52
N ARG A 117 3.94 12.59 -20.69
CA ARG A 117 4.45 11.50 -21.53
C ARG A 117 4.52 11.95 -23.01
N VAL A 118 5.73 11.95 -23.56
CA VAL A 118 5.95 12.10 -25.01
C VAL A 118 5.42 10.84 -25.72
N ARG A 119 4.40 11.01 -26.59
CA ARG A 119 3.73 9.90 -27.29
C ARG A 119 4.15 9.75 -28.74
N TYR A 120 4.63 10.83 -29.35
CA TYR A 120 4.99 10.90 -30.77
C TYR A 120 6.32 11.62 -30.95
N PRO A 121 7.04 11.37 -32.06
CA PRO A 121 8.15 12.23 -32.44
C PRO A 121 7.64 13.65 -32.75
N TYR A 122 8.25 14.66 -32.13
CA TYR A 122 7.91 16.07 -32.37
C TYR A 122 9.04 16.75 -33.15
N ALA A 123 8.68 17.54 -34.16
CA ALA A 123 9.60 18.40 -34.89
C ALA A 123 9.33 19.87 -34.55
N ARG A 124 10.38 20.63 -34.23
CA ARG A 124 10.27 22.06 -33.91
C ARG A 124 10.02 22.85 -35.19
N ARG A 125 9.00 23.71 -35.22
CA ARG A 125 8.70 24.58 -36.38
C ARG A 125 9.47 25.91 -36.41
N GLY A 126 9.85 26.48 -35.25
CA GLY A 126 10.49 27.80 -35.14
C GLY A 126 11.94 27.75 -34.68
N ALA A 127 12.54 28.89 -34.28
CA ALA A 127 13.87 28.98 -33.64
C ALA A 127 13.91 28.39 -32.22
N ARG A 128 15.09 28.04 -31.68
CA ARG A 128 15.21 27.49 -30.32
C ARG A 128 15.02 28.67 -29.40
N ARG A 129 14.26 28.53 -28.31
CA ARG A 129 14.28 29.57 -27.29
C ARG A 129 15.69 29.63 -26.72
N ASP A 130 16.28 30.81 -26.73
CA ASP A 130 17.53 31.06 -26.01
C ASP A 130 17.27 30.80 -24.53
N VAL A 131 18.05 29.90 -23.93
CA VAL A 131 18.02 29.65 -22.49
C VAL A 131 19.16 30.47 -21.91
N PRO A 132 18.89 31.56 -21.16
CA PRO A 132 19.95 32.34 -20.55
C PRO A 132 20.65 31.49 -19.48
N GLY A 133 21.97 31.34 -19.56
CA GLY A 133 22.78 30.75 -18.49
C GLY A 133 23.06 29.25 -18.57
N GLY A 134 23.35 28.70 -19.76
CA GLY A 134 24.05 27.42 -19.85
C GLY A 134 25.55 27.62 -19.57
N ALA A 135 26.09 26.89 -18.60
CA ALA A 135 27.52 26.65 -18.47
C ALA A 135 28.08 25.94 -19.72
#